data_AF-A0AAF0Z1W5-F1
#
_entry.id   AF-A0AAF0Z1W5-F1
#
_cell.length_a   1.000
_cell.length_b   1.000
_cell.length_c   1.000
_cell.angle_alpha   90.00
_cell.angle_beta   90.00
_cell.angle_gamma   90.00
#
_symmetry.space_group_name_H-M   'P 1'
#
loop_
_entity.id
_entity.type
_entity.pdbx_description
1 polymer ?
#
loop_
_entity_poly.entity_id
_entity_poly.type
_entity_poly.pdbx_seq_one_letter_code
_entity_poly.pdbx_strand_id
1 'polypeptide(L)'
;MTPSSTTTVRGLVAGALAMAVLAGCSSPDQESAPQEVADMIPILGAEPQPRDTLPESMVTNLVESDDLVQSSARLLRESDIDRQWVALDSAGNVCLMNEYAAEGDLTAGQNAVGSSCVAPAVFQRQGAWMASSGLDYPTKVVYLVPADVDAAAVTDAGVQQVEGGTSFVPELFVVNPGDADEAEGVAVERESGGKFFIARMR
;
A
#
# COMPACT_ATOMS: atom_id res chain seq x y z
N MET A 1 -66.96 23.72 -68.53
CA MET A 1 -65.96 24.31 -67.63
C MET A 1 -64.70 23.45 -67.70
N THR A 2 -63.71 23.94 -68.42
CA THR A 2 -62.26 23.67 -68.34
C THR A 2 -61.71 23.99 -66.93
N PRO A 3 -60.43 23.73 -66.57
CA PRO A 3 -59.40 22.80 -67.10
C PRO A 3 -58.57 22.13 -65.96
N SER A 4 -57.35 21.70 -66.29
CA SER A 4 -56.14 21.54 -65.45
C SER A 4 -55.91 20.16 -64.84
N SER A 5 -54.89 19.36 -65.20
CA SER A 5 -53.44 19.58 -65.44
C SER A 5 -52.62 18.97 -64.30
N THR A 6 -51.48 18.41 -64.74
CA THR A 6 -50.16 18.39 -64.09
C THR A 6 -49.76 17.28 -63.10
N THR A 7 -48.79 16.50 -63.59
CA THR A 7 -47.42 16.38 -63.04
C THR A 7 -47.06 15.18 -62.17
N THR A 8 -46.30 14.30 -62.83
CA THR A 8 -45.27 13.40 -62.30
C THR A 8 -44.30 14.10 -61.35
N VAL A 9 -44.05 13.53 -60.17
CA VAL A 9 -42.79 13.74 -59.43
C VAL A 9 -42.24 12.38 -59.00
N ARG A 10 -41.06 12.07 -59.55
CA ARG A 10 -40.20 10.94 -59.18
C ARG A 10 -39.75 11.11 -57.72
N GLY A 11 -39.94 10.07 -56.93
CA GLY A 11 -39.37 9.97 -55.58
C GLY A 11 -37.86 9.74 -55.65
N LEU A 12 -37.11 10.69 -55.11
CA LEU A 12 -35.71 10.55 -54.71
C LEU A 12 -35.59 11.26 -53.37
N VAL A 13 -35.60 10.49 -52.28
CA VAL A 13 -35.13 10.97 -50.98
C VAL A 13 -34.08 9.97 -50.51
N ALA A 14 -32.83 10.41 -50.65
CA ALA A 14 -31.66 9.80 -50.05
C ALA A 14 -31.79 9.88 -48.53
N GLY A 15 -31.86 8.72 -47.88
CA GLY A 15 -31.84 8.58 -46.42
C GLY A 15 -30.43 8.29 -45.95
N ALA A 16 -29.94 9.14 -45.04
CA ALA A 16 -28.58 9.28 -44.57
C ALA A 16 -27.95 8.03 -43.91
N LEU A 17 -26.62 8.01 -43.95
CA LEU A 17 -25.74 7.13 -43.18
C LEU A 17 -26.15 7.09 -41.70
N ALA A 18 -26.48 5.90 -41.20
CA ALA A 18 -26.45 5.64 -39.77
C ALA A 18 -25.03 5.18 -39.41
N MET A 19 -24.17 6.11 -38.99
CA MET A 19 -22.99 5.76 -38.20
C MET A 19 -23.50 5.25 -36.85
N ALA A 20 -23.48 3.95 -36.64
CA ALA A 20 -23.62 3.38 -35.31
C ALA A 20 -22.35 3.73 -34.53
N VAL A 21 -22.37 4.87 -33.83
CA VAL A 21 -21.43 5.13 -32.74
C VAL A 21 -21.80 4.14 -31.65
N LEU A 22 -21.06 3.04 -31.55
CA LEU A 22 -21.02 2.23 -30.36
C LEU A 22 -20.42 3.11 -29.26
N ALA A 23 -21.28 3.87 -28.59
CA ALA A 23 -20.98 4.40 -27.26
C ALA A 23 -20.78 3.17 -26.37
N GLY A 24 -19.54 2.75 -26.23
CA GLY A 24 -19.14 1.79 -25.22
C GLY A 24 -19.55 2.38 -23.87
N CYS A 25 -20.57 1.80 -23.26
CA CYS A 25 -20.84 1.98 -21.85
C CYS A 25 -19.64 1.39 -21.11
N SER A 26 -18.67 2.24 -20.78
CA SER A 26 -17.65 1.92 -19.78
C SER A 26 -18.41 1.59 -18.50
N SER A 27 -18.47 0.30 -18.17
CA SER A 27 -18.98 -0.14 -16.88
C SER A 27 -18.07 0.45 -15.79
N PRO A 28 -18.62 0.96 -14.67
CA PRO A 28 -17.81 1.50 -13.59
C PRO A 28 -17.06 0.42 -12.79
N ASP A 29 -17.22 -0.86 -13.14
CA ASP A 29 -16.53 -2.00 -12.51
C ASP A 29 -15.43 -2.57 -13.40
N GLN A 30 -14.63 -1.69 -14.01
CA GLN A 30 -13.32 -2.13 -14.50
C GLN A 30 -12.45 -2.32 -13.27
N GLU A 31 -12.55 -3.51 -12.67
CA GLU A 31 -11.61 -4.03 -11.68
C GLU A 31 -10.22 -3.86 -12.29
N SER A 32 -9.52 -2.82 -11.83
CA SER A 32 -8.16 -2.50 -12.26
C SER A 32 -7.35 -3.77 -12.20
N ALA A 33 -6.57 -4.05 -13.26
CA ALA A 33 -5.66 -5.20 -13.28
C ALA A 33 -4.90 -5.27 -11.93
N PRO A 34 -4.60 -6.48 -11.41
CA PRO A 34 -3.91 -6.61 -10.13
C PRO A 34 -2.67 -5.71 -10.13
N GLN A 35 -2.66 -4.67 -9.29
CA GLN A 35 -1.49 -3.81 -9.14
C GLN A 35 -0.34 -4.73 -8.71
N GLU A 36 0.79 -4.67 -9.41
CA GLU A 36 1.95 -5.44 -8.98
C GLU A 36 2.38 -4.93 -7.61
N VAL A 37 2.86 -5.82 -6.74
CA VAL A 37 3.24 -5.41 -5.37
C VAL A 37 4.35 -4.35 -5.39
N ALA A 38 5.20 -4.36 -6.43
CA ALA A 38 6.21 -3.33 -6.66
C ALA A 38 5.61 -1.95 -6.98
N ASP A 39 4.40 -1.86 -7.56
CA ASP A 39 3.73 -0.57 -7.77
C ASP A 39 3.20 -0.01 -6.46
N MET A 40 2.74 -0.89 -5.57
CA MET A 40 2.24 -0.50 -4.24
C MET A 40 3.38 -0.20 -3.26
N ILE A 41 4.54 -0.84 -3.43
CA ILE A 41 5.71 -0.73 -2.55
C ILE A 41 6.97 -0.62 -3.44
N PRO A 42 7.28 0.57 -3.99
CA PRO A 42 8.34 0.76 -4.99
C PRO A 42 9.72 0.26 -4.59
N ILE A 43 10.05 0.30 -3.30
CA ILE A 43 11.35 -0.17 -2.80
C ILE A 43 11.56 -1.68 -3.05
N LEU A 44 10.50 -2.49 -3.14
CA LEU A 44 10.60 -3.91 -3.49
C LEU A 44 11.05 -4.14 -4.94
N GLY A 45 10.78 -3.18 -5.84
CA GLY A 45 11.27 -3.19 -7.22
C GLY A 45 12.69 -2.65 -7.39
N ALA A 46 13.27 -2.04 -6.35
CA ALA A 46 14.62 -1.47 -6.40
C ALA A 46 15.71 -2.56 -6.29
N GLU A 47 16.90 -2.24 -6.79
CA GLU A 47 18.09 -3.09 -6.64
C GLU A 47 18.45 -3.27 -5.15
N PRO A 48 18.69 -4.51 -4.67
CA PRO A 48 19.09 -4.76 -3.30
C PRO A 48 20.35 -3.99 -2.89
N GLN A 49 20.34 -3.45 -1.68
CA GLN A 49 21.44 -2.72 -1.07
C GLN A 49 22.00 -3.52 0.13
N PRO A 50 23.26 -3.29 0.54
CA PRO A 50 23.83 -3.96 1.71
C PRO A 50 22.99 -3.78 2.99
N ARG A 51 22.33 -2.63 3.16
CA ARG A 51 21.43 -2.32 4.29
C ARG A 51 20.17 -3.19 4.36
N ASP A 52 19.80 -3.83 3.25
CA ASP A 52 18.61 -4.69 3.17
C ASP A 52 18.84 -6.07 3.78
N THR A 53 20.08 -6.38 4.19
CA THR A 53 20.43 -7.64 4.84
C THR A 53 19.70 -7.76 6.17
N LEU A 54 18.92 -8.84 6.31
CA LEU A 54 18.23 -9.15 7.57
C LEU A 54 19.23 -9.59 8.64
N PRO A 55 19.04 -9.18 9.91
CA PRO A 55 19.86 -9.66 11.03
C PRO A 55 19.62 -11.17 11.26
N GLU A 56 20.63 -11.86 11.80
CA GLU A 56 20.59 -13.31 12.02
C GLU A 56 19.39 -13.76 12.89
N SER A 57 19.01 -12.95 13.87
CA SER A 57 17.80 -13.16 14.68
C SER A 57 16.54 -13.22 13.83
N MET A 58 16.40 -12.34 12.84
CA MET A 58 15.25 -12.33 11.94
C MET A 58 15.28 -13.52 10.98
N VAL A 59 16.46 -13.90 10.49
CA VAL A 59 16.61 -15.10 9.64
C VAL A 59 16.19 -16.35 10.39
N THR A 60 16.67 -16.50 11.64
CA THR A 60 16.39 -17.70 12.44
C THR A 60 14.94 -17.78 12.88
N ASN A 61 14.30 -16.65 13.18
CA ASN A 61 12.96 -16.64 13.78
C ASN A 61 11.83 -16.42 12.79
N LEU A 62 12.04 -15.65 11.71
CA LEU A 62 10.96 -15.21 10.80
C LEU A 62 11.04 -15.82 9.41
N VAL A 63 12.26 -16.01 8.86
CA VAL A 63 12.39 -16.52 7.48
C VAL A 63 11.80 -17.92 7.36
N GLU A 64 12.04 -18.79 8.34
CA GLU A 64 11.47 -20.13 8.35
C GLU A 64 10.01 -20.17 8.81
N SER A 65 9.59 -19.30 9.74
CA SER A 65 8.22 -19.31 10.27
C SER A 65 7.20 -18.75 9.28
N ASP A 66 7.59 -17.70 8.55
CA ASP A 66 6.70 -16.96 7.66
C ASP A 66 7.00 -17.24 6.19
N ASP A 67 7.89 -18.19 5.91
CA ASP A 67 8.31 -18.58 4.56
C ASP A 67 8.76 -17.37 3.71
N LEU A 68 9.57 -16.50 4.32
CA LEU A 68 10.00 -15.25 3.72
C LEU A 68 10.98 -15.49 2.57
N VAL A 69 10.75 -14.82 1.46
CA VAL A 69 11.71 -14.72 0.36
C VAL A 69 12.77 -13.70 0.76
N GLN A 70 13.83 -14.13 1.43
CA GLN A 70 14.87 -13.25 1.99
C GLN A 70 15.45 -12.24 0.97
N SER A 71 15.60 -12.64 -0.30
CA SER A 71 16.12 -11.75 -1.36
C SER A 71 15.19 -10.57 -1.71
N SER A 72 13.92 -10.65 -1.32
CA SER A 72 12.94 -9.57 -1.47
C SER A 72 13.01 -8.54 -0.34
N ALA A 73 13.73 -8.82 0.74
CA ALA A 73 13.80 -7.92 1.89
C ALA A 73 14.35 -6.55 1.49
N ARG A 74 13.75 -5.48 2.01
CA ARG A 74 14.17 -4.09 1.84
C ARG A 74 14.04 -3.34 3.14
N LEU A 75 15.10 -2.62 3.54
CA LEU A 75 15.08 -1.80 4.74
C LEU A 75 14.25 -0.53 4.46
N LEU A 76 13.22 -0.32 5.28
CA LEU A 76 12.32 0.82 5.19
C LEU A 76 12.80 1.97 6.06
N ARG A 77 13.27 1.66 7.28
CA ARG A 77 13.74 2.64 8.26
C ARG A 77 14.66 2.01 9.28
N GLU A 78 15.59 2.81 9.80
CA GLU A 78 16.44 2.44 10.93
C GLU A 78 16.57 3.57 11.95
N SER A 79 16.68 3.21 13.23
CA SER A 79 17.02 4.09 14.34
C SER A 79 17.95 3.36 15.31
N ASP A 80 18.36 4.03 16.39
CA ASP A 80 19.21 3.42 17.42
C ASP A 80 18.51 2.29 18.21
N ILE A 81 17.17 2.26 18.17
CA ILE A 81 16.35 1.35 18.99
C ILE A 81 15.42 0.45 18.17
N ASP A 82 15.26 0.68 16.87
CA ASP A 82 14.41 -0.15 16.02
C ASP A 82 14.82 -0.10 14.53
N ARG A 83 14.47 -1.15 13.79
CA ARG A 83 14.65 -1.27 12.34
C ARG A 83 13.44 -1.95 11.72
N GLN A 84 12.99 -1.43 10.59
CA GLN A 84 11.80 -1.91 9.89
C GLN A 84 12.14 -2.32 8.47
N TRP A 85 11.67 -3.49 8.05
CA TRP A 85 11.83 -4.01 6.70
C TRP A 85 10.49 -4.41 6.11
N VAL A 86 10.44 -4.49 4.79
CA VAL A 86 9.39 -5.19 4.05
C VAL A 86 10.00 -6.34 3.27
N ALA A 87 9.29 -7.45 3.18
CA ALA A 87 9.60 -8.56 2.29
C ALA A 87 8.32 -9.18 1.72
N LEU A 88 8.48 -10.11 0.78
CA LEU A 88 7.45 -11.02 0.34
C LEU A 88 7.65 -12.40 0.97
N ASP A 89 6.57 -13.10 1.29
CA ASP A 89 6.61 -14.54 1.51
C ASP A 89 6.51 -15.32 0.18
N SER A 90 6.61 -16.65 0.25
CA SER A 90 6.50 -17.53 -0.92
C SER A 90 5.15 -17.47 -1.64
N ALA A 91 4.10 -17.01 -0.94
CA ALA A 91 2.76 -16.81 -1.50
C ALA A 91 2.56 -15.41 -2.09
N GLY A 92 3.55 -14.52 -1.97
CA GLY A 92 3.49 -13.14 -2.44
C GLY A 92 2.76 -12.18 -1.49
N ASN A 93 2.55 -12.55 -0.23
CA ASN A 93 2.04 -11.64 0.79
C ASN A 93 3.10 -10.61 1.17
N VAL A 94 2.65 -9.41 1.53
CA VAL A 94 3.50 -8.34 2.03
C VAL A 94 3.75 -8.55 3.51
N CYS A 95 5.00 -8.79 3.89
CA CYS A 95 5.43 -8.97 5.26
C CYS A 95 6.16 -7.72 5.76
N LEU A 96 5.54 -7.00 6.69
CA LEU A 96 6.18 -5.95 7.46
C LEU A 96 6.91 -6.59 8.63
N MET A 97 8.20 -6.31 8.76
CA MET A 97 9.06 -6.89 9.78
C MET A 97 9.68 -5.79 10.62
N ASN A 98 9.80 -6.04 11.92
CA ASN A 98 10.42 -5.12 12.87
C ASN A 98 11.47 -5.86 13.70
N GLU A 99 12.60 -5.21 13.91
CA GLU A 99 13.56 -5.52 14.97
C GLU A 99 13.56 -4.34 15.94
N TYR A 100 13.51 -4.60 17.23
CA TYR A 100 13.59 -3.54 18.23
C TYR A 100 14.43 -3.95 19.44
N ALA A 101 15.05 -2.94 20.04
CA ALA A 101 15.89 -3.07 21.22
C ALA A 101 15.08 -3.66 22.38
N ALA A 102 15.58 -4.76 22.95
CA ALA A 102 15.03 -5.30 24.19
C ALA A 102 15.51 -4.48 25.41
N GLU A 103 16.75 -3.98 25.37
CA GLU A 103 17.42 -3.26 26.46
C GLU A 103 18.27 -2.12 25.87
N GLY A 104 17.86 -0.85 25.96
CA GLY A 104 18.76 0.29 25.70
C GLY A 104 19.06 0.62 24.22
N ASP A 105 19.44 -0.39 23.44
CA ASP A 105 19.99 -0.27 22.09
C ASP A 105 19.78 -1.55 21.26
N LEU A 106 20.02 -1.44 19.94
CA LEU A 106 20.03 -2.58 19.04
C LEU A 106 21.30 -3.42 19.22
N THR A 107 21.31 -4.29 20.23
CA THR A 107 22.39 -5.26 20.43
C THR A 107 22.13 -6.57 19.67
N ALA A 108 23.11 -6.95 18.83
CA ALA A 108 23.02 -8.13 17.99
C ALA A 108 22.73 -9.40 18.82
N GLY A 109 21.70 -10.15 18.42
CA GLY A 109 21.29 -11.39 19.07
C GLY A 109 20.44 -11.22 20.33
N GLN A 110 20.18 -9.98 20.76
CA GLN A 110 19.34 -9.68 21.94
C GLN A 110 18.06 -8.90 21.59
N ASN A 111 17.92 -8.49 20.33
CA ASN A 111 16.76 -7.76 19.87
C ASN A 111 15.54 -8.68 19.73
N ALA A 112 14.38 -8.12 20.05
CA ALA A 112 13.12 -8.75 19.72
C ALA A 112 12.80 -8.51 18.25
N VAL A 113 12.27 -9.54 17.59
CA VAL A 113 11.87 -9.49 16.18
C VAL A 113 10.41 -9.92 16.04
N GLY A 114 9.72 -9.35 15.06
CA GLY A 114 8.37 -9.76 14.73
C GLY A 114 8.02 -9.40 13.28
N SER A 115 6.95 -10.01 12.81
CA SER A 115 6.43 -9.82 11.46
C SER A 115 4.90 -9.76 11.46
N SER A 116 4.35 -9.16 10.42
CA SER A 116 2.93 -9.19 10.08
C SER A 116 2.81 -9.28 8.57
N CYS A 117 2.25 -10.39 8.08
CA CYS A 117 2.09 -10.66 6.66
C CYS A 117 0.62 -10.51 6.24
N VAL A 118 0.38 -9.75 5.16
CA VAL A 118 -0.95 -9.51 4.61
C VAL A 118 -0.98 -9.75 3.11
N ALA A 119 -2.10 -10.27 2.61
CA ALA A 119 -2.29 -10.45 1.17
C ALA A 119 -2.25 -9.10 0.43
N PRO A 120 -1.77 -9.05 -0.83
CA PRO A 120 -1.70 -7.80 -1.59
C PRO A 120 -3.01 -7.01 -1.65
N ALA A 121 -4.14 -7.70 -1.82
CA ALA A 121 -5.47 -7.07 -1.83
C ALA A 121 -5.88 -6.49 -0.47
N VAL A 122 -5.33 -7.00 0.64
CA VAL A 122 -5.51 -6.41 1.98
C VAL A 122 -4.60 -5.19 2.09
N PHE A 123 -3.32 -5.32 1.73
CA PHE A 123 -2.37 -4.21 1.74
C PHE A 123 -2.87 -3.00 0.95
N GLN A 124 -3.39 -3.21 -0.26
CA GLN A 124 -3.94 -2.13 -1.10
C GLN A 124 -5.05 -1.34 -0.41
N ARG A 125 -5.90 -1.99 0.40
CA ARG A 125 -7.06 -1.36 1.05
C ARG A 125 -6.72 -0.67 2.37
N GLN A 126 -5.80 -1.23 3.14
CA GLN A 126 -5.58 -0.83 4.54
C GLN A 126 -4.11 -0.88 5.00
N GLY A 127 -3.16 -1.11 4.09
CA GLY A 127 -1.75 -1.21 4.41
C GLY A 127 -1.40 -2.47 5.22
N ALA A 128 -0.20 -2.45 5.79
CA ALA A 128 0.27 -3.44 6.76
C ALA A 128 0.67 -2.71 8.04
N TRP A 129 0.28 -3.25 9.19
CA TRP A 129 0.69 -2.71 10.48
C TRP A 129 1.10 -3.81 11.44
N MET A 130 1.88 -3.41 12.44
CA MET A 130 2.19 -4.22 13.60
C MET A 130 2.46 -3.35 14.82
N ALA A 131 2.00 -3.78 15.98
CA ALA A 131 2.40 -3.21 17.26
C ALA A 131 3.59 -3.99 17.82
N SER A 132 4.60 -3.28 18.31
CA SER A 132 5.78 -3.85 18.96
C SER A 132 5.93 -3.23 20.34
N SER A 133 6.21 -4.05 21.35
CA SER A 133 6.41 -3.60 22.72
C SER A 133 7.69 -4.17 23.30
N GLY A 134 8.54 -3.32 23.87
CA GLY A 134 9.70 -3.71 24.66
C GLY A 134 9.39 -3.68 26.16
N LEU A 135 10.24 -4.30 26.98
CA LEU A 135 10.12 -4.21 28.44
C LEU A 135 10.42 -2.78 28.94
N ASP A 136 11.40 -2.12 28.32
CA ASP A 136 11.89 -0.79 28.73
C ASP A 136 11.46 0.34 27.78
N TYR A 137 10.66 0.04 26.75
CA TYR A 137 10.24 1.03 25.74
C TYR A 137 8.72 1.07 25.59
N PRO A 138 8.16 2.28 25.37
CA PRO A 138 6.75 2.38 25.01
C PRO A 138 6.48 1.54 23.77
N THR A 139 5.32 0.88 23.74
CA THR A 139 4.83 0.22 22.55
C THR A 139 4.93 1.19 21.37
N LYS A 140 5.30 0.71 20.19
CA LYS A 140 5.22 1.48 18.95
C LYS A 140 4.36 0.74 17.97
N VAL A 141 3.64 1.48 17.13
CA VAL A 141 2.96 0.90 15.98
C VAL A 141 3.73 1.29 14.74
N VAL A 142 4.09 0.29 13.94
CA VAL A 142 4.67 0.49 12.61
C VAL A 142 3.55 0.30 11.61
N TYR A 143 3.37 1.25 10.71
CA TYR A 143 2.34 1.25 9.69
C TYR A 143 2.92 1.58 8.33
N LEU A 144 2.75 0.67 7.38
CA LEU A 144 3.17 0.82 6.00
C LEU A 144 1.92 0.99 5.12
N VAL A 145 1.85 2.10 4.39
CA VAL A 145 0.76 2.39 3.45
C VAL A 145 1.22 2.12 1.99
N PRO A 146 0.29 1.92 1.05
CA PRO A 146 0.63 1.88 -0.38
C PRO A 146 1.15 3.23 -0.89
N ALA A 147 2.05 3.20 -1.87
CA ALA A 147 2.70 4.39 -2.44
C ALA A 147 1.78 5.36 -3.19
N ASP A 148 0.59 4.93 -3.59
CA ASP A 148 -0.43 5.80 -4.20
C ASP A 148 -1.38 6.46 -3.18
N VAL A 149 -1.09 6.29 -1.88
CA VAL A 149 -1.73 7.00 -0.78
C VAL A 149 -0.86 8.19 -0.40
N ASP A 150 -1.43 9.39 -0.42
CA ASP A 150 -0.73 10.61 -0.03
C ASP A 150 -0.36 10.57 1.47
N ALA A 151 0.94 10.50 1.75
CA ALA A 151 1.48 10.47 3.10
C ALA A 151 1.12 11.73 3.92
N ALA A 152 0.96 12.89 3.26
CA ALA A 152 0.52 14.11 3.92
C ALA A 152 -0.94 13.97 4.40
N ALA A 153 -1.82 13.39 3.57
CA ALA A 153 -3.21 13.13 3.94
C ALA A 153 -3.33 12.12 5.09
N VAL A 154 -2.43 11.12 5.17
CA VAL A 154 -2.35 10.19 6.31
C VAL A 154 -1.92 10.90 7.60
N THR A 155 -0.96 11.83 7.49
CA THR A 155 -0.53 12.67 8.61
C THR A 155 -1.64 13.60 9.08
N ASP A 156 -2.34 14.26 8.14
CA ASP A 156 -3.47 15.15 8.40
C ASP A 156 -4.66 14.41 9.04
N ALA A 157 -4.81 13.11 8.75
CA ALA A 157 -5.78 12.24 9.39
C ALA A 157 -5.41 11.86 10.83
N GLY A 158 -4.21 12.22 11.30
CA GLY A 158 -3.77 12.04 12.69
C GLY A 158 -2.65 11.02 12.89
N VAL A 159 -2.14 10.36 11.84
CA VAL A 159 -1.03 9.41 11.99
C VAL A 159 0.30 10.18 12.10
N GLN A 160 0.73 10.49 13.32
CA GLN A 160 1.94 11.27 13.56
C GLN A 160 3.19 10.41 13.72
N GLN A 161 4.17 10.64 12.85
CA GLN A 161 5.45 9.94 12.89
C GLN A 161 6.27 10.35 14.13
N VAL A 162 6.83 9.37 14.83
CA VAL A 162 7.81 9.60 15.90
C VAL A 162 9.08 10.22 15.32
N GLU A 163 9.66 11.17 16.04
CA GLU A 163 10.91 11.78 15.63
C GLU A 163 12.10 10.80 15.72
N GLY A 164 13.08 11.00 14.84
CA GLY A 164 14.33 10.26 14.82
C GLY A 164 14.34 9.04 13.88
N GLY A 165 15.56 8.55 13.63
CA GLY A 165 15.82 7.51 12.63
C GLY A 165 15.95 8.04 11.20
N THR A 166 16.45 7.18 10.33
CA THR A 166 16.58 7.42 8.89
C THR A 166 15.50 6.61 8.17
N SER A 167 14.55 7.28 7.52
CA SER A 167 13.57 6.63 6.65
C SER A 167 14.08 6.58 5.20
N PHE A 168 13.87 5.45 4.55
CA PHE A 168 14.19 5.23 3.13
C PHE A 168 12.95 5.29 2.24
N VAL A 169 11.77 5.38 2.84
CA VAL A 169 10.47 5.47 2.18
C VAL A 169 9.56 6.49 2.89
N PRO A 170 8.74 7.28 2.18
CA PRO A 170 7.75 8.16 2.82
C PRO A 170 6.50 7.41 3.32
N GLU A 171 6.25 6.18 2.86
CA GLU A 171 5.03 5.43 3.18
C GLU A 171 5.07 4.70 4.53
N LEU A 172 6.20 4.75 5.24
CA LEU A 172 6.34 4.13 6.56
C LEU A 172 6.12 5.16 7.66
N PHE A 173 5.14 4.88 8.51
CA PHE A 173 4.86 5.60 9.74
C PHE A 173 5.25 4.73 10.93
N VAL A 174 5.97 5.32 11.88
CA VAL A 174 6.18 4.74 13.20
C VAL A 174 5.51 5.69 14.17
N VAL A 175 4.54 5.22 14.94
CA VAL A 175 3.68 6.07 15.79
C VAL A 175 3.67 5.55 17.23
N ASN A 176 3.44 6.42 18.21
CA ASN A 176 3.19 5.96 19.57
C ASN A 176 1.77 5.36 19.66
N PRO A 177 1.49 4.52 20.66
CA PRO A 177 0.17 3.94 20.86
C PRO A 177 -0.78 5.07 21.26
N GLY A 178 -1.97 5.07 20.68
CA GLY A 178 -2.96 6.13 20.91
C GLY A 178 -2.80 7.35 20.02
N ASP A 179 -1.60 7.63 19.48
CA ASP A 179 -1.37 8.80 18.63
C ASP A 179 -2.11 8.71 17.29
N ALA A 180 -2.56 7.52 16.90
CA ALA A 180 -3.32 7.30 15.68
C ALA A 180 -4.76 6.80 15.92
N ASP A 181 -5.25 6.83 17.17
CA ASP A 181 -6.61 6.37 17.51
C ASP A 181 -7.70 7.15 16.78
N GLU A 182 -7.48 8.46 16.58
CA GLU A 182 -8.39 9.35 15.85
C GLU A 182 -8.38 9.09 14.34
N ALA A 183 -7.28 8.54 13.82
CA ALA A 183 -7.10 8.22 12.41
C ALA A 183 -7.76 6.89 12.03
N GLU A 184 -8.06 6.00 13.00
CA GLU A 184 -8.61 4.67 12.72
C GLU A 184 -9.94 4.72 11.96
N GLY A 185 -9.99 4.03 10.82
CA GLY A 185 -11.18 3.98 9.97
C GLY A 185 -11.43 5.25 9.15
N VAL A 186 -10.55 6.27 9.25
CA VAL A 186 -10.59 7.43 8.36
C VAL A 186 -10.28 6.97 6.94
N ALA A 187 -11.10 7.43 5.99
CA ALA A 187 -10.90 7.20 4.59
C ALA A 187 -10.03 8.31 3.99
N VAL A 188 -8.90 7.94 3.42
CA VAL A 188 -8.00 8.81 2.65
C VAL A 188 -8.26 8.55 1.17
N GLU A 189 -8.44 9.61 0.39
CA GLU A 189 -8.58 9.48 -1.07
C GLU A 189 -7.22 9.15 -1.70
N ARG A 190 -7.20 8.19 -2.61
CA ARG A 190 -5.99 7.78 -3.33
C ARG A 190 -5.74 8.69 -4.53
N GLU A 191 -4.49 8.87 -4.92
CA GLU A 191 -4.14 9.64 -6.13
C GLU A 191 -4.76 9.03 -7.40
N SER A 192 -4.84 7.71 -7.43
CA SER A 192 -5.47 6.93 -8.52
C SER A 192 -7.00 7.04 -8.55
N GLY A 193 -7.61 7.69 -7.55
CA GLY A 193 -9.02 7.57 -7.22
C GLY A 193 -9.33 6.34 -6.36
N GLY A 194 -10.41 6.42 -5.58
CA GLY A 194 -10.81 5.39 -4.62
C GLY A 194 -10.36 5.71 -3.19
N LYS A 195 -10.72 4.84 -2.23
CA LYS A 195 -10.50 5.07 -0.80
C LYS A 195 -9.54 4.06 -0.20
N PHE A 196 -8.58 4.58 0.54
CA PHE A 196 -7.76 3.85 1.49
C PHE A 196 -8.34 4.03 2.89
N PHE A 197 -8.41 2.97 3.69
CA PHE A 197 -8.89 3.07 5.07
C PHE A 197 -7.74 2.83 6.03
N ILE A 198 -7.53 3.78 6.93
CA ILE A 198 -6.52 3.61 7.97
C ILE A 198 -6.95 2.46 8.88
N ALA A 199 -6.14 1.40 8.92
CA ALA A 199 -6.45 0.20 9.68
C ALA A 199 -6.57 0.52 11.18
N ARG A 200 -7.39 -0.28 11.87
CA ARG A 200 -7.47 -0.23 13.33
C ARG A 200 -6.20 -0.84 13.92
N MET A 201 -5.47 -0.10 14.73
CA MET A 201 -4.15 -0.45 15.28
C MET A 201 -4.27 -0.90 16.75
N ARG A 202 -5.23 -1.81 17.03
CA ARG A 202 -5.57 -2.28 18.39
C ARG A 202 -5.29 -3.76 18.59
#